data_AF-B9WPV3-F1
#
_entry.id   AF-B9WPV3-F1
#
_cell.length_a   1.000
_cell.length_b   1.000
_cell.length_c   1.000
_cell.angle_alpha   90.00
_cell.angle_beta   90.00
_cell.angle_gamma   90.00
#
_symmetry.space_group_name_H-M   'P 1'
#
loop_
_entity.id
_entity.type
_entity.pdbx_description
1 polymer ?
#
loop_
_entity_poly.entity_id
_entity_poly.type
_entity_poly.pdbx_seq_one_letter_code
_entity_poly.pdbx_strand_id
1 'polypeptide(L)'
;KAKETEQTFRVSLGNLRGYYNQSEAGSHTYQWMYGCDLGPDGRLLRGYHQSAYDGKDYIALNRDLRSWTAADEAAQNTQRKWEAAGVAEQMRAYLEGQCLECL
;
A
#
# COMPACT_ATOMS: atom_id res chain seq x y z
N LYS A 1 -14.27 2.64 8.35
CA LYS A 1 -13.55 2.79 7.06
C LYS A 1 -12.89 4.16 6.91
N ALA A 2 -13.55 5.22 6.42
CA ALA A 2 -12.86 6.48 6.10
C ALA A 2 -12.09 7.14 7.27
N LYS A 3 -12.69 7.22 8.47
CA LYS A 3 -12.03 7.79 9.67
C LYS A 3 -10.81 6.96 10.14
N GLU A 4 -10.86 5.64 9.99
CA GLU A 4 -9.72 4.77 10.32
C GLU A 4 -8.59 5.01 9.33
N THR A 5 -8.91 5.10 8.04
CA THR A 5 -7.96 5.42 6.97
C THR A 5 -7.27 6.77 7.21
N GLU A 6 -8.01 7.81 7.65
CA GLU A 6 -7.42 9.11 8.01
C GLU A 6 -6.35 8.97 9.09
N GLN A 7 -6.65 8.22 10.16
CA GLN A 7 -5.68 8.01 11.25
C GLN A 7 -4.46 7.20 10.79
N THR A 8 -4.65 6.17 9.97
CA THR A 8 -3.56 5.40 9.38
C THR A 8 -2.65 6.28 8.52
N PHE A 9 -3.21 7.17 7.70
CA PHE A 9 -2.43 8.10 6.88
C PHE A 9 -1.65 9.09 7.73
N ARG A 10 -2.26 9.63 8.80
CA ARG A 10 -1.59 10.54 9.74
C ARG A 10 -0.37 9.88 10.38
N VAL A 11 -0.51 8.64 10.86
CA VAL A 11 0.61 7.87 11.43
C VAL A 11 1.66 7.54 10.37
N SER A 12 1.23 7.18 9.16
CA SER A 12 2.14 6.87 8.05
C SER A 12 3.00 8.07 7.66
N LEU A 13 2.41 9.27 7.54
CA LEU A 13 3.14 10.51 7.28
C LEU A 13 4.20 10.80 8.36
N GLY A 14 3.87 10.56 9.64
CA GLY A 14 4.84 10.69 10.74
C GLY A 14 6.01 9.71 10.63
N ASN A 15 5.75 8.46 10.27
CA ASN A 15 6.78 7.44 10.07
C ASN A 15 7.66 7.75 8.86
N LEU A 16 7.06 8.13 7.73
CA LEU A 16 7.75 8.46 6.48
C LEU A 16 8.72 9.62 6.68
N ARG A 17 8.28 10.68 7.36
CA ARG A 17 9.14 11.81 7.72
C ARG A 17 10.39 11.36 8.48
N GLY A 18 10.24 10.41 9.41
CA GLY A 18 11.35 9.80 10.13
C GLY A 18 12.26 8.96 9.24
N TYR A 19 11.69 8.10 8.38
CA TYR A 19 12.49 7.26 7.47
C TYR A 19 13.31 8.07 6.47
N TYR A 20 12.79 9.21 6.01
CA TYR A 20 13.47 10.10 5.07
C TYR A 20 14.28 11.22 5.76
N ASN A 21 14.37 11.24 7.09
CA ASN A 21 15.08 12.25 7.87
C ASN A 21 14.68 13.70 7.51
N GLN A 22 13.38 13.93 7.30
CA GLN A 22 12.83 15.22 6.90
C GLN A 22 12.48 16.11 8.10
N SER A 23 12.53 17.43 7.91
CA SER A 23 12.21 18.41 8.95
C SER A 23 10.70 18.51 9.22
N GLU A 24 10.31 19.05 10.39
CA GLU A 24 8.90 19.10 10.78
C GLU A 24 8.05 20.10 10.01
N ALA A 25 8.67 21.15 9.48
CA ALA A 25 7.98 22.25 8.81
C ALA A 25 7.60 21.94 7.34
N GLY A 26 8.04 20.81 6.79
CA GLY A 26 7.74 20.39 5.43
C GLY A 26 6.29 19.92 5.26
N SER A 27 5.66 20.31 4.15
CA SER A 27 4.40 19.69 3.71
C SER A 27 4.73 18.45 2.89
N HIS A 28 4.03 17.35 3.18
CA HIS A 28 4.26 16.07 2.53
C HIS A 28 2.94 15.45 2.06
N THR A 29 3.03 14.62 1.01
CA THR A 29 1.89 13.96 0.40
C THR A 29 2.07 12.45 0.45
N TYR A 30 1.10 11.73 1.00
CA TYR A 30 1.03 10.28 0.92
C TYR A 30 -0.20 9.87 0.12
N GLN A 31 0.01 9.15 -0.98
CA GLN A 31 -1.03 8.69 -1.89
C GLN A 31 -1.09 7.17 -1.83
N TRP A 32 -2.29 6.62 -1.92
CA TRP A 32 -2.51 5.18 -1.92
C TRP A 32 -3.61 4.84 -2.92
N MET A 33 -3.35 3.82 -3.73
CA MET A 33 -4.30 3.26 -4.67
C MET A 33 -4.38 1.75 -4.42
N TYR A 34 -5.61 1.24 -4.36
CA TYR A 34 -5.90 -0.17 -4.29
C TYR A 34 -7.14 -0.48 -5.11
N GLY A 35 -7.26 -1.71 -5.59
CA GLY A 35 -8.38 -2.15 -6.41
C GLY A 35 -8.08 -3.44 -7.16
N CYS A 36 -9.02 -3.88 -7.98
CA CYS A 36 -8.90 -5.11 -8.76
C CYS A 36 -9.53 -4.95 -10.14
N ASP A 37 -8.98 -5.65 -11.12
CA ASP A 37 -9.57 -5.83 -12.44
C ASP A 37 -10.18 -7.22 -12.56
N LEU A 38 -11.35 -7.31 -13.20
CA LEU A 38 -12.04 -8.56 -13.48
C LEU A 38 -11.70 -9.06 -14.90
N GLY A 39 -11.35 -10.34 -15.01
CA GLY A 39 -11.17 -11.01 -16.29
C GLY A 39 -12.51 -11.38 -16.95
N PRO A 40 -12.51 -11.75 -18.25
CA PRO A 40 -13.72 -12.19 -18.96
C PRO A 40 -14.40 -13.43 -18.34
N ASP A 41 -13.66 -14.22 -17.58
CA ASP A 41 -14.14 -15.41 -16.87
C ASP A 41 -14.71 -15.10 -15.47
N GLY A 42 -14.81 -13.81 -15.11
CA GLY A 42 -15.30 -13.37 -13.80
C GLY A 42 -14.32 -13.63 -12.66
N ARG A 43 -13.03 -13.88 -12.96
CA ARG A 43 -11.99 -14.07 -11.94
C ARG A 43 -11.08 -12.84 -11.86
N LEU A 44 -10.34 -12.74 -10.75
CA LEU A 44 -9.34 -11.69 -10.57
C LEU A 44 -8.31 -11.73 -11.70
N LEU A 45 -8.28 -10.69 -12.53
CA LEU A 45 -7.26 -10.50 -13.55
C LEU A 45 -6.01 -9.86 -12.94
N ARG A 46 -6.21 -8.84 -12.11
CA ARG A 46 -5.11 -8.13 -11.45
C ARG A 46 -5.58 -7.46 -10.17
N GLY A 47 -4.79 -7.60 -9.10
CA GLY A 47 -4.93 -6.79 -7.89
C GLY A 47 -3.92 -5.65 -7.86
N TYR A 48 -4.30 -4.57 -7.18
CA TYR A 48 -3.47 -3.39 -6.97
C TYR A 48 -3.47 -3.02 -5.50
N HIS A 49 -2.27 -2.71 -4.99
CA HIS A 49 -2.08 -2.04 -3.71
C HIS A 49 -0.73 -1.33 -3.75
N GLN A 50 -0.74 -0.04 -4.05
CA GLN A 50 0.45 0.76 -4.26
C GLN A 50 0.33 2.12 -3.59
N SER A 51 1.43 2.60 -3.02
CA SER A 51 1.50 3.95 -2.46
C SER A 51 2.68 4.73 -3.00
N ALA A 52 2.52 6.04 -2.94
CA ALA A 52 3.50 7.03 -3.34
C ALA A 52 3.68 8.07 -2.21
N TYR A 53 4.90 8.57 -2.08
CA TYR A 53 5.26 9.61 -1.14
C TYR A 53 5.92 10.77 -1.87
N ASP A 54 5.40 11.98 -1.67
CA ASP A 54 5.81 13.21 -2.37
C ASP A 54 5.86 13.04 -3.90
N GLY A 55 4.87 12.33 -4.45
CA GLY A 55 4.70 12.08 -5.88
C GLY A 55 5.62 11.01 -6.48
N LYS A 56 6.41 10.32 -5.66
CA LYS A 56 7.29 9.21 -6.09
C LYS A 56 6.76 7.88 -5.58
N ASP A 57 6.93 6.82 -6.37
CA ASP A 57 6.61 5.47 -5.93
C ASP A 57 7.29 5.17 -4.58
N TYR A 58 6.55 4.55 -3.66
CA TYR A 58 7.04 4.21 -2.33
C TYR A 58 7.09 2.69 -2.14
N ILE A 59 5.94 2.02 -2.18
CA ILE A 59 5.86 0.56 -2.08
C ILE A 59 4.64 0.04 -2.85
N ALA A 60 4.80 -1.09 -3.52
CA ALA A 60 3.72 -1.75 -4.26
C ALA A 60 3.66 -3.25 -3.99
N LEU A 61 2.45 -3.79 -3.91
CA LEU A 61 2.20 -5.22 -3.90
C LEU A 61 2.47 -5.79 -5.29
N ASN A 62 3.27 -6.84 -5.37
CA ASN A 62 3.59 -7.49 -6.62
C ASN A 62 2.39 -8.25 -7.19
N ARG A 63 2.47 -8.56 -8.49
CA ARG A 63 1.41 -9.31 -9.19
C ARG A 63 1.17 -10.71 -8.61
N ASP A 64 2.12 -11.26 -7.87
CA ASP A 64 1.98 -12.53 -7.16
C ASP A 64 1.08 -12.44 -5.91
N LEU A 65 0.71 -11.22 -5.50
CA LEU A 65 -0.06 -10.89 -4.29
C LEU A 65 0.57 -11.41 -2.99
N ARG A 66 1.89 -11.65 -2.99
CA ARG A 66 2.63 -12.26 -1.87
C ARG A 66 3.88 -11.49 -1.50
N SER A 67 4.48 -10.80 -2.46
CA SER A 67 5.71 -10.03 -2.25
C SER A 67 5.49 -8.54 -2.50
N TRP A 68 6.41 -7.73 -1.98
CA TRP A 68 6.39 -6.29 -2.13
C TRP A 68 7.61 -5.80 -2.91
N THR A 69 7.44 -4.73 -3.66
CA THR A 69 8.54 -3.94 -4.22
C THR A 69 8.59 -2.60 -3.52
N ALA A 70 9.66 -2.38 -2.74
CA ALA A 70 10.02 -1.08 -2.19
C ALA A 70 10.80 -0.27 -3.23
N ALA A 71 10.46 1.01 -3.37
CA ALA A 71 11.08 1.88 -4.37
C ALA A 71 12.48 2.36 -3.98
N ASP A 72 12.77 2.47 -2.68
CA ASP A 72 14.05 2.91 -2.15
C ASP A 72 14.38 2.27 -0.79
N GLU A 73 15.54 2.61 -0.22
CA GLU A 73 16.01 2.09 1.07
C GLU A 73 15.10 2.45 2.25
N ALA A 74 14.49 3.64 2.23
CA ALA A 74 13.56 4.06 3.27
C ALA A 74 12.28 3.21 3.24
N ALA A 75 11.76 2.93 2.04
CA ALA A 75 10.60 2.07 1.83
C ALA A 75 10.82 0.61 2.27
N GLN A 76 12.06 0.12 2.29
CA GLN A 76 12.38 -1.21 2.83
C GLN A 76 11.99 -1.35 4.32
N ASN A 77 11.95 -0.25 5.09
CA ASN A 77 11.47 -0.30 6.47
C ASN A 77 9.99 -0.69 6.54
N THR A 78 9.16 -0.16 5.63
CA THR A 78 7.76 -0.57 5.51
C THR A 78 7.65 -2.00 5.00
N GLN A 79 8.43 -2.38 3.99
CA GLN A 79 8.43 -3.74 3.46
C GLN A 79 8.67 -4.78 4.56
N ARG A 80 9.74 -4.64 5.35
CA ARG A 80 10.07 -5.59 6.44
C ARG A 80 8.95 -5.66 7.49
N LYS A 81 8.34 -4.52 7.83
CA LYS A 81 7.20 -4.48 8.76
C LYS A 81 5.98 -5.21 8.20
N TRP A 82 5.68 -5.02 6.93
CA TRP A 82 4.52 -5.63 6.27
C TRP A 82 4.70 -7.13 6.03
N GLU A 83 5.93 -7.56 5.69
CA GLU A 83 6.29 -8.97 5.59
C GLU A 83 6.17 -9.66 6.95
N ALA A 84 6.73 -9.06 8.02
CA ALA A 84 6.62 -9.62 9.38
C ALA A 84 5.17 -9.69 9.89
N ALA A 85 4.31 -8.76 9.48
CA ALA A 85 2.90 -8.74 9.84
C ALA A 85 1.98 -9.53 8.88
N GLY A 86 2.52 -10.13 7.81
CA GLY A 86 1.74 -10.90 6.85
C GLY A 86 0.71 -10.07 6.07
N VAL A 87 0.99 -8.79 5.82
CA VAL A 87 0.03 -7.86 5.18
C VAL A 87 -0.35 -8.28 3.77
N ALA A 88 0.57 -8.92 3.03
CA ALA A 88 0.30 -9.40 1.68
C ALA A 88 -0.87 -10.41 1.64
N GLU A 89 -0.92 -11.36 2.57
CA GLU A 89 -2.00 -12.35 2.64
C GLU A 89 -3.35 -11.72 2.99
N GLN A 90 -3.36 -10.70 3.86
CA GLN A 90 -4.57 -9.93 4.16
C GLN A 90 -5.09 -9.19 2.92
N MET A 91 -4.19 -8.53 2.18
CA MET A 91 -4.55 -7.81 0.95
C MET A 91 -5.00 -8.77 -0.14
N ARG A 92 -4.36 -9.94 -0.27
CA ARG A 92 -4.76 -10.99 -1.19
C ARG A 92 -6.18 -11.48 -0.92
N ALA A 93 -6.52 -11.76 0.33
CA ALA A 93 -7.87 -12.16 0.71
C ALA A 93 -8.93 -11.10 0.36
N TYR A 94 -8.60 -9.81 0.53
CA TYR A 94 -9.47 -8.72 0.11
C TYR A 94 -9.61 -8.65 -1.43
N LEU A 95 -8.50 -8.75 -2.16
CA LEU A 95 -8.46 -8.61 -3.62
C LEU A 95 -9.11 -9.79 -4.37
N GLU A 96 -8.96 -11.01 -3.85
CA GLU A 96 -9.58 -12.22 -4.41
C GLU A 96 -11.06 -12.40 -3.98
N GLY A 97 -11.55 -11.59 -3.03
CA GLY A 97 -12.91 -11.69 -2.49
C GLY A 97 -13.67 -10.37 -2.61
N GLN A 98 -13.68 -9.58 -1.52
CA GLN A 98 -14.52 -8.38 -1.39
C GLN A 98 -14.33 -7.36 -2.52
N CYS A 99 -13.13 -7.23 -3.07
CA CYS A 99 -12.89 -6.32 -4.18
C CYS A 99 -13.73 -6.69 -5.41
N LEU A 100 -13.82 -7.99 -5.74
CA LEU A 100 -14.61 -8.48 -6.86
C LEU A 100 -16.11 -8.37 -6.60
N GLU A 101 -16.56 -8.57 -5.36
CA GLU A 101 -17.98 -8.46 -4.98
C GLU A 101 -18.52 -7.03 -5.07
N CYS A 102 -17.65 -6.04 -4.97
CA CYS A 102 -18.01 -4.63 -4.94
C CYS A 102 -17.73 -3.90 -6.27
N LEU A 103 -17.33 -4.62 -7.32
CA LEU A 103 -17.07 -4.08 -8.67
C LEU A 103 -18.38 -3.90 -9.46
#